data_AF-H8G8W1-F1
#
_entry.id   AF-H8G8W1-F1
#
_cell.length_a   1.000
_cell.length_b   1.000
_cell.length_c   1.000
_cell.angle_alpha   90.00
_cell.angle_beta   90.00
_cell.angle_gamma   90.00
#
_symmetry.space_group_name_H-M   'P 1'
#
loop_
_entity.id
_entity.type
_entity.pdbx_description
1 polymer ?
#
loop_
_entity_poly.entity_id
_entity_poly.type
_entity_poly.pdbx_seq_one_letter_code
_entity_poly.pdbx_strand_id
1 'polypeptide(L)'
;MTSPSDVDTAVRSAVDTTVDLAAEQAEAAAVEDLLGRLIARGFKFVHPRDAEGELIAIVGVRVHGTVVDVVRFDSEDEVSAMRMPADEADILAPRTLQWRRDGDMHEVVDALLDLPDVSETPPQRRAGGRGCWVGGNRGQSVWLRASA
;
A
#
# COMPACT_ATOMS: atom_id res chain seq x y z
N MET A 1 43.63 9.55 32.91
CA MET A 1 42.61 10.20 33.77
C MET A 1 41.60 10.82 32.83
N THR A 2 40.51 10.11 32.55
CA THR A 2 39.41 10.61 31.72
C THR A 2 38.66 11.67 32.52
N SER A 3 38.46 12.85 31.94
CA SER A 3 37.76 13.95 32.62
C SER A 3 36.29 13.58 32.82
N PRO A 4 35.67 13.92 33.97
CA PRO A 4 34.26 13.63 34.23
C PRO A 4 33.31 14.19 33.16
N SER A 5 33.71 15.24 32.43
CA SER A 5 32.94 15.83 31.33
C SER A 5 32.90 14.96 30.05
N ASP A 6 33.88 14.09 29.82
CA ASP A 6 33.90 13.19 28.66
C ASP A 6 32.91 12.03 28.85
N VAL A 7 32.71 11.59 30.10
CA VAL A 7 31.77 10.52 30.45
C VAL A 7 30.32 10.98 30.29
N ASP A 8 30.02 12.23 30.65
CA ASP A 8 28.67 12.82 30.53
C ASP A 8 28.23 12.96 29.05
N THR A 9 29.17 13.33 28.18
CA THR A 9 28.93 13.46 26.73
C THR A 9 28.68 12.10 26.07
N ALA A 10 29.46 11.08 26.44
CA ALA A 10 29.28 9.73 25.91
C ALA A 10 27.94 9.10 26.34
N VAL A 11 27.53 9.31 27.60
CA VAL A 11 26.23 8.84 28.10
C VAL A 11 25.07 9.54 27.36
N ARG A 12 25.17 10.85 27.14
CA ARG A 12 24.14 11.61 26.40
C ARG A 12 24.03 11.15 24.94
N SER A 13 25.15 10.95 24.26
CA SER A 13 25.15 10.44 22.89
C SER A 13 24.57 9.03 22.79
N ALA A 14 24.89 8.14 23.73
CA ALA A 14 24.33 6.80 23.75
C ALA A 14 22.81 6.83 23.96
N VAL A 15 22.32 7.68 24.88
CA VAL A 15 20.89 7.87 25.13
C VAL A 15 20.18 8.38 23.87
N ASP A 16 20.74 9.38 23.20
CA ASP A 16 20.19 9.97 21.96
C ASP A 16 20.05 8.90 20.85
N THR A 17 21.08 8.08 20.64
CA THR A 17 21.04 6.96 19.69
C THR A 17 19.98 5.92 20.05
N THR A 18 19.83 5.55 21.34
CA THR A 18 18.76 4.62 21.73
C THR A 18 17.36 5.19 21.52
N VAL A 19 17.18 6.50 21.70
CA VAL A 19 15.88 7.16 21.47
C VAL A 19 15.54 7.17 19.99
N ASP A 20 16.53 7.46 19.13
CA ASP A 20 16.39 7.45 17.68
C ASP A 20 16.00 6.05 17.16
N LEU A 21 16.75 5.01 17.56
CA LEU A 21 16.45 3.62 17.19
C LEU A 21 15.07 3.14 17.70
N ALA A 22 14.64 3.60 18.87
CA ALA A 22 13.33 3.26 19.40
C ALA A 22 12.19 3.94 18.62
N ALA A 23 12.42 5.16 18.12
CA ALA A 23 11.48 5.85 17.26
C ALA A 23 11.36 5.15 15.89
N GLU A 24 12.49 4.81 15.25
CA GLU A 24 12.52 4.05 14.00
C GLU A 24 11.80 2.68 14.13
N GLN A 25 12.00 1.99 15.26
CA GLN A 25 11.30 0.72 15.53
C GLN A 25 9.79 0.91 15.72
N ALA A 26 9.37 1.99 16.38
CA ALA A 26 7.96 2.30 16.57
C ALA A 26 7.27 2.65 15.24
N GLU A 27 7.97 3.39 14.37
CA GLU A 27 7.51 3.73 13.02
C GLU A 27 7.38 2.47 12.15
N ALA A 28 8.41 1.61 12.14
CA ALA A 28 8.35 0.33 11.43
C ALA A 28 7.17 -0.54 11.90
N ALA A 29 6.93 -0.60 13.22
CA ALA A 29 5.79 -1.33 13.77
C ALA A 29 4.44 -0.72 13.37
N ALA A 30 4.35 0.62 13.28
CA ALA A 30 3.15 1.32 12.83
C ALA A 30 2.85 1.03 11.35
N VAL A 31 3.89 1.01 10.51
CA VAL A 31 3.80 0.62 9.09
C VAL A 31 3.31 -0.83 8.97
N GLU A 32 3.90 -1.75 9.74
CA GLU A 32 3.50 -3.16 9.73
C GLU A 32 2.05 -3.36 10.14
N ASP A 33 1.56 -2.68 11.18
CA ASP A 33 0.16 -2.73 11.60
C ASP A 33 -0.77 -2.22 10.49
N LEU A 34 -0.40 -1.10 9.87
CA LEU A 34 -1.18 -0.46 8.80
C LEU A 34 -1.30 -1.37 7.56
N LEU A 35 -0.21 -1.99 7.14
CA LEU A 35 -0.21 -3.02 6.08
C LEU A 35 -1.01 -4.25 6.51
N GLY A 36 -0.89 -4.67 7.77
CA GLY A 36 -1.66 -5.77 8.37
C GLY A 36 -3.18 -5.54 8.27
N ARG A 37 -3.67 -4.32 8.56
CA ARG A 37 -5.08 -3.95 8.40
C ARG A 37 -5.55 -4.04 6.95
N LEU A 38 -4.74 -3.60 5.99
CA LEU A 38 -5.04 -3.75 4.56
C LEU A 38 -5.10 -5.24 4.16
N ILE A 39 -4.14 -6.05 4.59
CA ILE A 39 -4.15 -7.50 4.33
C ILE A 39 -5.41 -8.14 4.91
N ALA A 40 -5.77 -7.81 6.15
CA ALA A 40 -6.98 -8.32 6.81
C ALA A 40 -8.26 -7.91 6.06
N ARG A 41 -8.26 -6.71 5.46
CA ARG A 41 -9.35 -6.23 4.59
C ARG A 41 -9.42 -6.97 3.25
N GLY A 42 -8.36 -7.65 2.83
CA GLY A 42 -8.30 -8.47 1.62
C GLY A 42 -7.40 -7.90 0.51
N PHE A 43 -6.59 -6.87 0.79
CA PHE A 43 -5.63 -6.36 -0.16
C PHE A 43 -4.54 -7.39 -0.46
N LYS A 44 -4.10 -7.41 -1.71
CA LYS A 44 -2.94 -8.17 -2.21
C LYS A 44 -1.91 -7.19 -2.72
N PHE A 45 -0.67 -7.38 -2.30
CA PHE A 45 0.41 -6.46 -2.61
C PHE A 45 1.29 -6.99 -3.74
N VAL A 46 1.68 -6.07 -4.61
CA VAL A 46 2.72 -6.25 -5.62
C VAL A 46 3.80 -5.21 -5.39
N HIS A 47 5.03 -5.55 -5.76
CA HIS A 47 6.21 -4.72 -5.57
C HIS A 47 6.81 -4.39 -6.94
N PRO A 48 6.26 -3.41 -7.69
CA PRO A 48 6.83 -2.99 -8.95
C PRO A 48 8.30 -2.61 -8.81
N ARG A 49 9.10 -3.06 -9.76
CA ARG A 49 10.52 -2.76 -9.86
C ARG A 49 10.85 -2.16 -11.22
N ASP A 50 11.87 -1.32 -11.26
CA ASP A 50 12.39 -0.74 -12.50
C ASP A 50 13.20 -1.77 -13.32
N ALA A 51 13.87 -1.28 -14.37
CA ALA A 51 14.67 -2.13 -15.26
C ALA A 51 15.94 -2.67 -14.57
N GLU A 52 16.40 -1.98 -13.52
CA GLU A 52 17.58 -2.30 -12.71
C GLU A 52 17.23 -3.25 -11.56
N GLY A 53 15.94 -3.39 -11.23
CA GLY A 53 15.42 -4.26 -10.19
C GLY A 53 15.18 -3.54 -8.87
N GLU A 54 15.27 -2.22 -8.84
CA GLU A 54 15.02 -1.40 -7.65
C GLU A 54 13.51 -1.25 -7.42
N LEU A 55 13.11 -1.25 -6.14
CA LEU A 55 11.72 -1.06 -5.75
C LEU A 55 11.30 0.38 -6.03
N ILE A 56 10.27 0.56 -6.87
CA ILE A 56 9.78 1.90 -7.21
C ILE A 56 8.49 2.27 -6.50
N ALA A 57 7.72 1.28 -6.03
CA ALA A 57 6.50 1.48 -5.27
C ALA A 57 6.05 0.16 -4.61
N ILE A 58 5.15 0.27 -3.65
CA ILE A 58 4.32 -0.86 -3.18
C ILE A 58 2.90 -0.60 -3.64
N VAL A 59 2.26 -1.58 -4.29
CA VAL A 59 0.87 -1.43 -4.77
C VAL A 59 -0.01 -2.50 -4.17
N GLY A 60 -0.99 -2.10 -3.36
CA GLY A 60 -2.05 -2.94 -2.82
C GLY A 60 -3.28 -2.89 -3.71
N VAL A 61 -3.85 -4.05 -4.05
CA VAL A 61 -5.08 -4.17 -4.84
C VAL A 61 -6.08 -5.06 -4.11
N ARG A 62 -7.33 -4.62 -4.03
CA ARG A 62 -8.46 -5.37 -3.49
C ARG A 62 -9.66 -5.29 -4.42
N VAL A 63 -10.04 -6.42 -4.99
CA VAL A 63 -11.27 -6.55 -5.78
C VAL A 63 -12.39 -7.05 -4.87
N HIS A 64 -13.51 -6.32 -4.78
CA HIS A 64 -14.67 -6.75 -4.00
C HIS A 64 -15.97 -6.21 -4.58
N GLY A 65 -17.03 -7.03 -4.57
CA GLY A 65 -18.32 -6.68 -5.17
C GLY A 65 -18.14 -6.23 -6.63
N THR A 66 -18.55 -5.00 -6.94
CA THR A 66 -18.45 -4.38 -8.27
C THR A 66 -17.33 -3.33 -8.37
N VAL A 67 -16.40 -3.31 -7.41
CA VAL A 67 -15.35 -2.28 -7.33
C VAL A 67 -13.96 -2.88 -7.12
N VAL A 68 -12.95 -2.08 -7.45
CA VAL A 68 -11.55 -2.36 -7.18
C VAL A 68 -11.01 -1.18 -6.39
N ASP A 69 -10.41 -1.49 -5.24
CA ASP A 69 -9.61 -0.57 -4.46
C ASP A 69 -8.14 -0.78 -4.81
N VAL A 70 -7.44 0.30 -5.14
CA VAL A 70 -6.00 0.31 -5.36
C VAL A 70 -5.39 1.33 -4.41
N VAL A 71 -4.31 0.95 -3.75
CA VAL A 71 -3.46 1.84 -2.95
C VAL A 71 -2.02 1.69 -3.45
N ARG A 72 -1.33 2.80 -3.61
CA ARG A 72 0.06 2.86 -4.06
C ARG A 72 0.85 3.70 -3.07
N PHE A 73 1.96 3.15 -2.62
CA PHE A 73 2.92 3.78 -1.72
C PHE A 73 4.20 4.02 -2.52
N ASP A 74 4.46 5.29 -2.85
CA ASP A 74 5.73 5.71 -3.44
C ASP A 74 6.73 6.09 -2.34
N SER A 75 6.23 6.69 -1.25
CA SER A 75 6.91 6.85 0.03
C SER A 75 5.88 6.88 1.17
N GLU A 76 6.31 7.09 2.42
CA GLU A 76 5.37 7.26 3.54
C GLU A 76 4.51 8.52 3.42
N ASP A 77 5.08 9.62 2.91
CA ASP A 77 4.39 10.89 2.73
C ASP A 77 3.70 11.00 1.36
N GLU A 78 3.99 10.06 0.45
CA GLU A 78 3.45 10.02 -0.91
C GLU A 78 2.71 8.71 -1.16
N VAL A 79 1.45 8.70 -0.71
CA VAL A 79 0.52 7.60 -0.89
C VAL A 79 -0.68 8.07 -1.69
N SER A 80 -1.13 7.24 -2.63
CA SER A 80 -2.37 7.45 -3.37
C SER A 80 -3.27 6.24 -3.25
N ALA A 81 -4.56 6.47 -3.03
CA ALA A 81 -5.57 5.42 -3.01
C ALA A 81 -6.77 5.81 -3.87
N MET A 82 -7.37 4.82 -4.50
CA MET A 82 -8.48 5.00 -5.42
C MET A 82 -9.43 3.81 -5.41
N ARG A 83 -10.71 4.11 -5.60
CA ARG A 83 -11.77 3.14 -5.86
C ARG A 83 -12.33 3.36 -7.24
N MET A 84 -12.45 2.29 -8.01
CA MET A 84 -12.97 2.30 -9.38
C MET A 84 -13.94 1.14 -9.62
N PRO A 85 -14.79 1.22 -10.64
CA PRO A 85 -15.57 0.08 -11.10
C PRO A 85 -14.68 -1.12 -11.48
N ALA A 86 -15.14 -2.35 -11.21
CA ALA A 86 -14.38 -3.57 -11.53
C ALA A 86 -14.31 -3.89 -13.04
N ASP A 87 -15.06 -3.17 -13.89
CA ASP A 87 -14.99 -3.27 -15.34
C ASP A 87 -13.99 -2.28 -15.98
N GLU A 88 -13.23 -1.52 -15.16
CA GLU A 88 -12.13 -0.68 -15.64
C GLU A 88 -11.06 -1.54 -16.34
N ALA A 89 -10.60 -1.07 -17.49
CA ALA A 89 -9.70 -1.84 -18.35
C ALA A 89 -8.25 -1.84 -17.85
N ASP A 90 -7.81 -0.72 -17.28
CA ASP A 90 -6.50 -0.54 -16.68
C ASP A 90 -6.66 0.09 -15.30
N ILE A 91 -6.49 -0.72 -14.26
CA ILE A 91 -6.65 -0.28 -12.86
C ILE A 91 -5.49 0.58 -12.35
N LEU A 92 -4.36 0.62 -13.07
CA LEU A 92 -3.21 1.44 -12.73
C LEU A 92 -3.24 2.80 -13.45
N ALA A 93 -3.98 2.88 -14.56
CA ALA A 93 -4.30 4.12 -15.26
C ALA A 93 -5.82 4.26 -15.49
N PRO A 94 -6.63 4.31 -14.41
CA PRO A 94 -8.07 4.25 -14.52
C PRO A 94 -8.65 5.51 -15.16
N ARG A 95 -9.71 5.34 -15.94
CA ARG A 95 -10.47 6.45 -16.53
C ARG A 95 -11.66 6.85 -15.67
N THR A 96 -12.18 5.91 -14.89
CA THR A 96 -13.36 6.13 -14.05
C THR A 96 -13.02 5.92 -12.59
N LEU A 97 -13.17 6.97 -11.79
CA LEU A 97 -12.93 6.93 -10.34
C LEU A 97 -14.25 7.20 -9.60
N GLN A 98 -14.54 6.36 -8.62
CA GLN A 98 -15.65 6.57 -7.67
C GLN A 98 -15.16 7.29 -6.42
N TRP A 99 -13.89 7.10 -6.05
CA TRP A 99 -13.24 7.77 -4.93
C TRP A 99 -11.73 7.82 -5.17
N ARG A 100 -11.07 8.85 -4.64
CA ARG A 100 -9.61 9.02 -4.65
C ARG A 100 -9.17 9.85 -3.45
N ARG A 101 -8.00 9.52 -2.91
CA ARG A 101 -7.26 10.36 -1.95
C ARG A 101 -5.75 10.22 -2.18
N ASP A 102 -5.03 11.31 -1.98
CA ASP A 102 -3.57 11.39 -2.03
C ASP A 102 -3.10 12.10 -0.75
N GLY A 103 -1.96 11.70 -0.18
CA GLY A 103 -1.43 12.27 1.06
C GLY A 103 -0.47 11.31 1.78
N ASP A 104 -0.31 11.50 3.09
CA ASP A 104 0.47 10.60 3.92
C ASP A 104 -0.20 9.25 4.11
N MET A 105 0.61 8.25 4.45
CA MET A 105 0.21 6.87 4.59
C MET A 105 -0.95 6.66 5.58
N HIS A 106 -0.92 7.33 6.72
CA HIS A 106 -1.95 7.17 7.75
C HIS A 106 -3.28 7.75 7.28
N GLU A 107 -3.27 8.99 6.80
CA GLU A 107 -4.47 9.68 6.31
C GLU A 107 -5.14 8.90 5.17
N VAL A 108 -4.35 8.47 4.19
CA VAL A 108 -4.88 7.81 2.99
C VAL A 108 -5.41 6.42 3.31
N VAL A 109 -4.69 5.64 4.12
CA VAL A 109 -5.12 4.26 4.43
C VAL A 109 -6.31 4.25 5.38
N ASP A 110 -6.37 5.14 6.37
CA ASP A 110 -7.54 5.23 7.23
C ASP A 110 -8.79 5.64 6.41
N ALA A 111 -8.65 6.64 5.53
CA ALA A 111 -9.75 7.05 4.65
C ALA A 111 -10.20 5.93 3.68
N LEU A 112 -9.27 5.10 3.21
CA LEU A 112 -9.55 3.95 2.35
C LEU A 112 -10.28 2.83 3.13
N LEU A 113 -9.85 2.55 4.37
CA LEU A 113 -10.44 1.52 5.22
C LEU A 113 -11.84 1.90 5.73
N ASP A 114 -12.11 3.20 5.89
CA ASP A 114 -13.42 3.75 6.24
C ASP A 114 -14.47 3.59 5.12
N LEU A 115 -14.04 3.32 3.88
CA LEU A 115 -14.98 3.10 2.79
C LEU A 115 -15.83 1.84 3.04
N PRO A 116 -17.16 1.93 2.86
CA PRO A 116 -18.04 0.79 3.03
C PRO A 116 -17.69 -0.32 2.03
N ASP A 117 -17.91 -1.57 2.45
CA ASP A 117 -17.95 -2.67 1.49
C ASP A 117 -19.18 -2.58 0.62
N VAL A 118 -18.97 -2.81 -0.67
CA VAL A 118 -20.08 -2.98 -1.60
C VAL A 118 -20.58 -4.41 -1.41
N SER A 119 -21.50 -4.56 -0.46
CA SER A 119 -22.19 -5.82 -0.22
C SER A 119 -22.93 -6.22 -1.51
N GLU A 120 -22.76 -7.48 -1.94
CA GLU A 120 -23.45 -8.03 -3.09
C GLU A 120 -24.98 -8.07 -2.86
N THR A 121 -25.67 -6.94 -3.03
CA THR A 121 -27.08 -6.99 -3.45
C THR A 121 -27.06 -6.85 -4.97
N PRO A 122 -27.22 -7.94 -5.74
CA PRO A 122 -27.02 -7.88 -7.16
C PRO A 122 -28.24 -7.24 -7.85
N PRO A 123 -28.08 -6.16 -8.62
CA PRO A 123 -28.90 -6.02 -9.82
C PRO A 123 -28.28 -6.93 -10.88
N GLN A 124 -29.02 -7.95 -11.30
CA GLN A 124 -28.72 -8.78 -12.45
C GLN A 124 -28.25 -7.95 -13.65
N ARG A 125 -26.94 -8.02 -13.99
CA ARG A 125 -26.43 -7.91 -15.36
C ARG A 125 -25.01 -8.45 -15.50
N ARG A 126 -24.99 -9.70 -15.98
CA ARG A 126 -23.98 -10.51 -16.68
C ARG A 126 -22.51 -10.08 -16.78
N ALA A 127 -21.69 -11.12 -16.60
CA ALA A 127 -20.35 -11.42 -17.13
C ALA A 127 -19.15 -11.15 -16.20
N GLY A 128 -18.88 -12.13 -15.35
CA GLY A 128 -17.66 -12.21 -14.55
C GLY A 128 -16.40 -12.23 -15.41
N GLY A 129 -15.46 -11.34 -15.09
CA GLY A 129 -14.08 -11.45 -15.52
C GLY A 129 -13.28 -12.13 -14.42
N ARG A 130 -13.01 -13.43 -14.55
CA ARG A 130 -11.92 -14.06 -13.79
C ARG A 130 -10.62 -13.48 -14.33
N GLY A 131 -9.82 -12.78 -13.53
CA GLY A 131 -8.49 -12.33 -13.93
C GLY A 131 -7.43 -13.30 -13.46
N CYS A 132 -6.28 -13.35 -14.14
CA CYS A 132 -5.09 -14.01 -13.63
C CYS A 132 -3.92 -13.03 -13.60
N TRP A 133 -3.13 -13.12 -12.53
CA TRP A 133 -1.82 -12.51 -12.50
C TRP A 133 -0.91 -13.30 -13.43
N VAL A 134 -0.30 -12.61 -14.40
CA VAL A 134 0.73 -13.20 -15.26
C VAL A 134 2.06 -12.56 -14.91
N GLY A 135 3.05 -13.41 -14.59
CA GLY A 135 4.43 -12.98 -14.40
C GLY A 135 5.01 -12.53 -15.74
N GLY A 136 5.40 -11.27 -15.83
CA GLY A 136 6.22 -10.71 -16.88
C GLY A 136 7.70 -10.97 -16.64
N ASN A 137 8.53 -10.71 -17.66
CA ASN A 137 9.98 -10.83 -17.51
C ASN A 137 10.50 -9.71 -16.59
N ARG A 138 11.51 -10.00 -15.76
CA ARG A 138 12.14 -9.05 -14.80
C ARG A 138 11.25 -8.58 -13.62
N GLY A 139 10.34 -9.42 -13.11
CA GLY A 139 9.59 -9.11 -11.88
C GLY A 139 8.38 -8.19 -12.07
N GLN A 140 8.05 -7.84 -13.31
CA GLN A 140 6.81 -7.14 -13.65
C GLN A 140 5.64 -8.12 -13.52
N SER A 141 4.59 -7.77 -12.78
CA SER A 141 3.36 -8.56 -12.71
C SER A 141 2.25 -7.76 -13.37
N VAL A 142 1.59 -8.37 -14.37
CA VAL A 142 0.46 -7.73 -15.08
C VAL A 142 -0.80 -8.49 -14.71
N TRP A 143 -1.81 -7.76 -14.26
CA TRP A 143 -3.15 -8.31 -14.08
C TRP A 143 -3.83 -8.39 -15.43
N LEU A 144 -4.11 -9.60 -15.91
CA LEU A 144 -4.86 -9.82 -17.13
C LEU A 144 -6.26 -10.31 -16.81
N ARG A 145 -7.25 -9.65 -17.39
CA ARG A 145 -8.62 -10.15 -17.40
C ARG A 145 -8.69 -11.38 -18.31
N ALA A 146 -9.29 -12.49 -17.87
CA ALA A 146 -9.66 -13.56 -18.79
C ALA A 146 -10.82 -13.07 -19.66
N SER A 147 -10.56 -12.92 -20.95
CA SER A 147 -11.60 -12.84 -21.97
C SER A 147 -12.26 -14.21 -22.09
N ALA A 148 -13.59 -14.26 -22.01
CA ALA A 148 -14.36 -15.47 -22.30
C ALA A 148 -14.30 -15.85 -23.77
#